data_AF-I0IB56-F1
#
_entry.id   AF-I0IB56-F1
#
_cell.length_a   1.000
_cell.length_b   1.000
_cell.length_c   1.000
_cell.angle_alpha   90.00
_cell.angle_beta   90.00
_cell.angle_gamma   90.00
#
_symmetry.space_group_name_H-M   'P 1'
#
loop_
_entity.id
_entity.type
_entity.pdbx_description
1 polymer ?
#
loop_
_entity_poly.entity_id
_entity_poly.type
_entity_poly.pdbx_seq_one_letter_code
_entity_poly.pdbx_strand_id
1 'polypeptide(L)'
;MISRATPEPTDPVRSHTVWGLDALQLHDRFWAARGVQVVRQGQPIELVGGAELYMLVDPHCLSIFRMGEIVDSFAWLRPELLLVRLHNTREKGYRERVVTDEHDRFRSFERHYGTGDWRLRRVAFTPSRKIAVRWQQDAEGNPWKRLRKGVPLDKRSAVSVEGSVYDSDNHAELNDFLRELVSRWKRPDTTIARAVARGGAKRRDAAHASGAWVDAADASDPDGWAGLPLGGGLGKGRQRPRGDGPRFIGPVWVGAGRDLSGVESVVGPAVLWDAPERRPRVEKLEWNAIEPTKVLTRPARVKTLTSLQRGTKRVFDVAMSLALGLPSLALFPFIATAIYIEDGRPFLFGHVRESRNGREFRCWKFRTMYNNAEHMKASLVQKNQADGPQFFIENDPRITRVGRVLRKLNLDELPQLWNVFRGEMSVVGPRPSPFKENQFCPPWREARLSVRPGITGLWQVNRSREDGKDFQEWIEYDIEYVENVSWRLDLWILAKQAMNIVGLSGAPAAAEGKPAPATPVAAPAPREAAGRG
;
A
#
# COMPACT_ATOMS: atom_id res chain seq x y z
N MET A 1 37.04 -4.92 -51.27
CA MET A 1 35.93 -4.50 -50.38
C MET A 1 36.00 -5.35 -49.12
N ILE A 2 36.55 -4.81 -48.04
CA ILE A 2 36.53 -5.46 -46.71
C ILE A 2 35.58 -4.61 -45.88
N SER A 3 34.44 -5.21 -45.52
CA SER A 3 33.40 -4.59 -44.69
C SER A 3 33.98 -4.29 -43.32
N ARG A 4 34.12 -3.01 -42.98
CA ARG A 4 34.44 -2.56 -41.63
C ARG A 4 33.19 -2.78 -40.77
N ALA A 5 33.23 -3.79 -39.92
CA ALA A 5 32.36 -3.84 -38.76
C ALA A 5 32.65 -2.61 -37.90
N THR A 6 31.70 -1.68 -37.85
CA THR A 6 31.69 -0.61 -36.85
C THR A 6 31.55 -1.29 -35.48
N PRO A 7 32.47 -1.11 -34.52
CA PRO A 7 32.20 -1.55 -33.17
C PRO A 7 31.06 -0.70 -32.63
N GLU A 8 29.98 -1.34 -32.16
CA GLU A 8 28.97 -0.66 -31.36
C GLU A 8 29.65 0.04 -30.18
N PRO A 9 29.26 1.28 -29.83
CA PRO A 9 29.77 1.92 -28.64
C PRO A 9 29.26 1.14 -27.43
N THR A 10 30.11 0.30 -26.83
CA THR A 10 29.82 -0.34 -25.54
C THR A 10 29.84 0.73 -24.46
N ASP A 11 28.70 1.38 -24.26
CA ASP A 11 28.48 2.27 -23.14
C ASP A 11 28.56 1.44 -21.84
N PRO A 12 29.60 1.61 -21.00
CA PRO A 12 29.83 0.75 -19.84
C PRO A 12 28.65 0.73 -18.88
N VAL A 13 27.81 1.78 -18.88
CA VAL A 13 26.65 1.90 -18.00
C VAL A 13 25.47 1.03 -18.42
N ARG A 14 25.28 0.78 -19.71
CA ARG A 14 24.26 -0.17 -20.19
C ARG A 14 24.62 -1.63 -19.89
N SER A 15 25.85 -1.88 -19.44
CA SER A 15 26.30 -3.20 -18.99
C SER A 15 25.98 -3.48 -17.52
N HIS A 16 25.57 -2.48 -16.73
CA HIS A 16 25.30 -2.66 -15.32
C HIS A 16 23.90 -3.28 -15.10
N THR A 17 23.87 -4.58 -14.83
CA THR A 17 22.65 -5.34 -14.53
C THR A 17 22.60 -5.74 -13.07
N VAL A 18 21.40 -5.90 -12.54
CA VAL A 18 21.14 -6.58 -11.26
C VAL A 18 20.13 -7.67 -11.51
N TRP A 19 20.44 -8.88 -11.06
CA TRP A 19 19.64 -10.06 -11.37
C TRP A 19 19.44 -10.20 -12.88
N GLY A 20 20.48 -9.94 -13.68
CA GLY A 20 20.47 -9.99 -15.14
C GLY A 20 19.62 -8.92 -15.82
N LEU A 21 19.01 -7.99 -15.07
CA LEU A 21 18.13 -6.96 -15.59
C LEU A 21 18.83 -5.60 -15.63
N ASP A 22 18.67 -4.89 -16.74
CA ASP A 22 19.05 -3.48 -16.83
C ASP A 22 18.01 -2.57 -16.12
N ALA A 23 18.28 -1.27 -16.09
CA ALA A 23 17.44 -0.31 -15.40
C ALA A 23 16.02 -0.15 -15.99
N LEU A 24 15.88 -0.26 -17.31
CA LEU A 24 14.58 -0.18 -17.99
C LEU A 24 13.76 -1.43 -17.65
N GLN A 25 14.39 -2.59 -17.68
CA GLN A 25 13.79 -3.86 -17.31
C GLN A 25 13.39 -3.89 -15.84
N LEU A 26 14.23 -3.38 -14.93
CA LEU A 26 13.91 -3.24 -13.50
C LEU A 26 12.71 -2.32 -13.28
N HIS A 27 12.64 -1.18 -13.99
CA HIS A 27 11.49 -0.29 -13.96
C HIS A 27 10.21 -0.99 -14.42
N ASP A 28 10.28 -1.74 -15.51
CA ASP A 28 9.10 -2.40 -16.08
C ASP A 28 8.60 -3.51 -15.13
N ARG A 29 9.50 -4.24 -14.47
CA ARG A 29 9.17 -5.23 -13.43
C ARG A 29 8.58 -4.58 -12.17
N PHE A 30 9.08 -3.42 -11.77
CA PHE A 30 8.55 -2.66 -10.64
C PHE A 30 7.09 -2.27 -10.84
N TRP A 31 6.74 -1.84 -12.04
CA TRP A 31 5.35 -1.50 -12.39
C TRP A 31 4.48 -2.74 -12.62
N ALA A 32 5.05 -3.80 -13.18
CA ALA A 32 4.35 -5.08 -13.32
C ALA A 32 3.90 -5.66 -11.97
N ALA A 33 4.72 -5.52 -10.91
CA ALA A 33 4.36 -5.92 -9.55
C ALA A 33 3.12 -5.17 -8.98
N ARG A 34 2.70 -4.09 -9.66
CA ARG A 34 1.55 -3.24 -9.34
C ARG A 34 0.43 -3.38 -10.39
N GLY A 35 0.48 -4.39 -11.26
CA GLY A 35 -0.51 -4.61 -12.32
C GLY A 35 -0.41 -3.65 -13.51
N VAL A 36 0.68 -2.89 -13.63
CA VAL A 36 0.88 -1.88 -14.67
C VAL A 36 1.89 -2.35 -15.70
N GLN A 37 1.50 -2.43 -16.97
CA GLN A 37 2.43 -2.68 -18.07
C GLN A 37 2.98 -1.36 -18.60
N VAL A 38 4.31 -1.20 -18.56
CA VAL A 38 4.99 -0.04 -19.13
C VAL A 38 5.04 -0.18 -20.65
N VAL A 39 4.67 0.87 -21.37
CA VAL A 39 4.66 0.94 -22.82
C VAL A 39 5.50 2.14 -23.24
N ARG A 40 6.69 1.85 -23.75
CA ARG A 40 7.64 2.86 -24.23
C ARG A 40 7.32 3.24 -25.66
N GLN A 41 7.40 4.52 -25.96
CA GLN A 41 7.22 5.02 -27.32
C GLN A 41 8.25 4.37 -28.26
N GLY A 42 7.82 3.96 -29.46
CA GLY A 42 8.72 3.40 -30.49
C GLY A 42 9.30 2.02 -30.18
N GLN A 43 8.95 1.41 -29.04
CA GLN A 43 9.39 0.07 -28.66
C GLN A 43 8.19 -0.89 -28.73
N PRO A 44 8.03 -1.63 -29.84
CA PRO A 44 6.94 -2.57 -29.98
C PRO A 44 7.13 -3.73 -29.01
N ILE A 45 6.25 -3.82 -28.01
CA ILE A 45 6.18 -4.94 -27.08
C ILE A 45 4.83 -5.63 -27.19
N GLU A 46 4.77 -6.92 -26.85
CA GLU A 46 3.50 -7.61 -26.78
C GLU A 46 2.68 -7.08 -25.59
N LEU A 47 1.54 -6.45 -25.88
CA LEU A 47 0.62 -5.97 -24.87
C LEU A 47 -0.25 -7.13 -24.38
N VAL A 48 -0.11 -7.46 -23.10
CA VAL A 48 -0.70 -8.66 -22.50
C VAL A 48 -2.06 -8.32 -21.91
N GLY A 49 -3.04 -9.22 -22.11
CA GLY A 49 -4.41 -9.00 -21.62
C GLY A 49 -4.56 -9.01 -20.10
N GLY A 50 -3.55 -9.50 -19.37
CA GLY A 50 -3.52 -9.56 -17.90
C GLY A 50 -3.09 -8.25 -17.22
N ALA A 51 -2.64 -7.23 -17.96
CA ALA A 51 -2.31 -5.93 -17.38
C ALA A 51 -3.58 -5.13 -17.05
N GLU A 52 -3.67 -4.59 -15.84
CA GLU A 52 -4.82 -3.76 -15.42
C GLU A 52 -4.77 -2.37 -16.05
N LEU A 53 -3.57 -1.82 -16.21
CA LEU A 53 -3.32 -0.51 -16.81
C LEU A 53 -2.05 -0.53 -17.66
N TYR A 54 -2.03 0.30 -18.70
CA TYR A 54 -0.85 0.58 -19.51
C TYR A 54 -0.30 1.96 -19.15
N MET A 55 0.98 2.01 -18.76
CA MET A 55 1.69 3.27 -18.49
C MET A 55 2.50 3.67 -19.73
N LEU A 56 2.08 4.77 -20.36
CA LEU A 56 2.69 5.32 -21.57
C LEU A 56 3.80 6.30 -21.17
N VAL A 57 5.02 6.00 -21.62
CA VAL A 57 6.22 6.78 -21.31
C VAL A 57 7.09 6.98 -22.55
N ASP A 58 7.91 8.04 -22.53
CA ASP A 58 8.97 8.26 -23.52
C ASP A 58 10.06 7.16 -23.41
N PRO A 59 10.88 6.90 -24.44
CA PRO A 59 11.76 5.72 -24.51
C PRO A 59 12.70 5.54 -23.30
N HIS A 60 13.36 6.62 -22.88
CA HIS A 60 14.36 6.65 -21.80
C HIS A 60 13.79 7.11 -20.45
N CYS A 61 12.46 7.21 -20.33
CA CYS A 61 11.81 7.71 -19.14
C CYS A 61 11.69 6.62 -18.07
N LEU A 62 12.20 6.90 -16.88
CA LEU A 62 12.06 6.07 -15.69
C LEU A 62 11.27 6.86 -14.65
N SER A 63 10.24 6.29 -14.04
CA SER A 63 9.40 7.01 -13.08
C SER A 63 9.05 6.18 -11.86
N ILE A 64 9.02 6.83 -10.69
CA ILE A 64 8.65 6.22 -9.42
C ILE A 64 7.72 7.15 -8.65
N PHE A 65 6.49 6.70 -8.38
CA PHE A 65 5.49 7.45 -7.62
C PHE A 65 4.47 6.49 -7.00
N ARG A 66 3.58 7.02 -6.14
CA ARG A 66 2.54 6.25 -5.48
C ARG A 66 1.33 6.09 -6.41
N MET A 67 0.78 4.88 -6.51
CA MET A 67 -0.35 4.56 -7.40
C MET A 67 -1.70 5.10 -6.91
N GLY A 68 -1.83 5.47 -5.63
CA GLY A 68 -3.13 5.83 -5.04
C GLY A 68 -3.94 6.82 -5.88
N GLU A 69 -3.35 7.97 -6.20
CA GLU A 69 -4.02 9.02 -6.99
C GLU A 69 -4.39 8.59 -8.42
N ILE A 70 -3.61 7.67 -9.01
CA ILE A 70 -3.90 7.13 -10.35
C ILE A 70 -5.10 6.20 -10.28
N VAL A 71 -5.11 5.30 -9.31
CA VAL A 71 -6.19 4.34 -9.09
C VAL A 71 -7.49 5.08 -8.78
N ASP A 72 -7.43 6.07 -7.88
CA ASP A 72 -8.56 6.90 -7.54
C ASP A 72 -9.10 7.63 -8.78
N SER A 73 -8.22 8.21 -9.60
CA SER A 73 -8.61 8.88 -10.84
C SER A 73 -9.34 7.94 -11.83
N PHE A 74 -8.86 6.70 -11.99
CA PHE A 74 -9.54 5.73 -12.86
C PHE A 74 -10.85 5.24 -12.29
N ALA A 75 -10.92 5.03 -10.98
CA ALA A 75 -12.13 4.55 -10.34
C ALA A 75 -13.26 5.59 -10.36
N TRP A 76 -12.89 6.87 -10.24
CA TRP A 76 -13.80 8.01 -10.27
C TRP A 76 -14.21 8.48 -11.66
N LEU A 77 -13.22 8.92 -12.45
CA LEU A 77 -13.46 9.65 -13.69
C LEU A 77 -13.62 8.68 -14.86
N ARG A 78 -13.19 7.42 -14.67
CA ARG A 78 -13.13 6.37 -15.70
C ARG A 78 -12.59 6.90 -17.04
N PRO A 79 -11.45 7.63 -17.04
CA PRO A 79 -10.93 8.19 -18.28
C PRO A 79 -10.40 7.05 -19.16
N GLU A 80 -10.51 7.22 -20.48
CA GLU A 80 -9.78 6.35 -21.40
C GLU A 80 -8.28 6.72 -21.44
N LEU A 81 -7.94 7.96 -21.07
CA LEU A 81 -6.56 8.44 -20.97
C LEU A 81 -6.40 9.41 -19.79
N LEU A 82 -5.56 9.04 -18.84
CA LEU A 82 -5.17 9.88 -17.70
C LEU A 82 -3.78 10.44 -17.94
N LEU A 83 -3.66 11.76 -18.02
CA LEU A 83 -2.39 12.47 -18.11
C LEU A 83 -1.88 12.77 -16.71
N VAL A 84 -0.67 12.31 -16.39
CA VAL A 84 -0.07 12.47 -15.07
C VAL A 84 1.04 13.50 -15.15
N ARG A 85 0.93 14.54 -14.32
CA ARG A 85 1.98 15.52 -14.09
C ARG A 85 2.72 15.13 -12.82
N LEU A 86 3.98 14.76 -12.96
CA LEU A 86 4.81 14.40 -11.82
C LEU A 86 5.51 15.64 -11.27
N HIS A 87 5.27 15.94 -10.00
CA HIS A 87 6.00 16.97 -9.27
C HIS A 87 7.17 16.32 -8.55
N ASN A 88 8.39 16.70 -8.93
CA ASN A 88 9.58 16.12 -8.36
C ASN A 88 9.75 16.54 -6.91
N THR A 89 9.65 15.58 -5.99
CA THR A 89 9.85 15.80 -4.55
C THR A 89 11.32 15.97 -4.17
N ARG A 90 12.26 15.67 -5.08
CA ARG A 90 13.69 15.92 -4.92
C ARG A 90 14.08 17.29 -5.47
N GLU A 91 13.53 18.36 -4.90
CA GLU A 91 14.25 19.62 -4.88
C GLU A 91 15.55 19.41 -4.10
N LYS A 92 16.64 19.23 -4.82
CA LYS A 92 17.97 19.47 -4.26
C LYS A 92 18.70 20.34 -5.26
N GLY A 93 18.64 21.66 -5.06
CA GLY A 93 19.55 22.63 -5.69
C GLY A 93 21.02 22.42 -5.31
N TYR A 94 21.35 21.33 -4.61
CA TYR A 94 22.65 20.98 -4.08
C TYR A 94 22.86 19.46 -4.09
N ARG A 95 23.87 18.98 -4.82
CA ARG A 95 24.38 17.61 -4.73
C ARG A 95 25.88 17.62 -4.51
N GLU A 96 26.38 16.70 -3.70
CA GLU A 96 27.82 16.44 -3.57
C GLU A 96 28.11 15.02 -4.05
N ARG A 97 29.02 14.88 -5.02
CA ARG A 97 29.53 13.58 -5.47
C ARG A 97 30.88 13.34 -4.79
N VAL A 98 31.05 12.18 -4.18
CA VAL A 98 32.37 11.72 -3.72
C VAL A 98 33.15 11.20 -4.92
N VAL A 99 34.30 11.79 -5.19
CA VAL A 99 35.25 11.33 -6.21
C VAL A 99 36.26 10.44 -5.51
N THR A 100 36.47 9.23 -6.03
CA THR A 100 37.49 8.28 -5.57
C THR A 100 38.58 8.09 -6.64
N ASP A 101 39.75 7.59 -6.23
CA ASP A 101 40.78 7.12 -7.16
C ASP A 101 40.49 5.70 -7.69
N GLU A 102 41.39 5.19 -8.53
CA GLU A 102 41.30 3.85 -9.14
C GLU A 102 41.31 2.69 -8.12
N HIS A 103 41.60 2.99 -6.85
CA HIS A 103 41.62 2.05 -5.73
C HIS A 103 40.51 2.33 -4.71
N ASP A 104 39.44 3.04 -5.13
CA ASP A 104 38.30 3.45 -4.29
C ASP A 104 38.66 4.33 -3.07
N ARG A 105 39.84 4.96 -3.06
CA ARG A 105 40.21 5.89 -2.00
C ARG A 105 39.62 7.26 -2.25
N PHE A 106 39.05 7.85 -1.22
CA PHE A 106 38.47 9.19 -1.25
C PHE A 106 39.47 10.23 -1.81
N ARG A 107 39.07 10.99 -2.84
CA ARG A 107 39.84 12.10 -3.41
C ARG A 107 39.23 13.46 -3.06
N SER A 108 37.96 13.69 -3.36
CA SER A 108 37.32 15.00 -3.18
C SER A 108 35.79 14.93 -3.19
N PHE A 109 35.13 16.02 -2.78
CA PHE A 109 33.71 16.26 -3.04
C PHE A 109 33.55 17.18 -4.26
N GLU A 110 32.73 16.77 -5.22
CA GLU A 110 32.31 17.60 -6.37
C GLU A 110 30.90 18.13 -6.09
N ARG A 111 30.77 19.47 -5.99
CA ARG A 111 29.50 20.13 -5.65
C ARG A 111 28.77 20.57 -6.91
N HIS A 112 27.60 20.02 -7.14
CA HIS A 112 26.72 20.38 -8.25
C HIS A 112 25.55 21.22 -7.72
N TYR A 113 25.54 22.49 -8.14
CA TYR A 113 24.41 23.40 -7.95
C TYR A 113 23.53 23.31 -9.19
N GLY A 114 22.34 22.71 -9.06
CA GLY A 114 21.43 22.56 -10.18
C GLY A 114 20.76 23.89 -10.53
N THR A 115 21.23 24.58 -11.57
CA THR A 115 20.46 25.64 -12.24
C THR A 115 19.34 24.98 -13.06
N GLY A 116 18.10 25.41 -12.85
CA GLY A 116 16.90 24.71 -13.30
C GLY A 116 16.69 24.61 -14.82
N ASP A 117 15.91 23.60 -15.22
CA ASP A 117 14.79 23.62 -16.20
C ASP A 117 14.28 22.17 -16.43
N TRP A 118 13.75 21.50 -15.39
CA TRP A 118 13.40 20.07 -15.41
C TRP A 118 11.99 19.79 -15.98
N ARG A 119 11.67 20.33 -17.17
CA ARG A 119 10.38 20.17 -17.87
C ARG A 119 9.70 18.82 -17.58
N LEU A 120 8.60 18.86 -16.81
CA LEU A 120 7.54 17.85 -16.65
C LEU A 120 7.66 16.70 -17.67
N ARG A 121 8.44 15.66 -17.35
CA ARG A 121 8.36 14.41 -18.11
C ARG A 121 6.98 13.83 -17.85
N ARG A 122 6.26 13.56 -18.93
CA ARG A 122 4.84 13.21 -18.87
C ARG A 122 4.76 11.70 -18.79
N VAL A 123 3.91 11.25 -17.87
CA VAL A 123 3.46 9.87 -17.83
C VAL A 123 1.98 9.91 -18.16
N ALA A 124 1.51 8.93 -18.92
CA ALA A 124 0.08 8.74 -19.11
C ALA A 124 -0.30 7.32 -18.73
N PHE A 125 -1.55 7.15 -18.33
CA PHE A 125 -2.12 5.85 -18.09
C PHE A 125 -3.34 5.65 -18.97
N THR A 126 -3.57 4.42 -19.40
CA THR A 126 -4.78 4.03 -20.11
C THR A 126 -5.14 2.58 -19.80
N PRO A 127 -6.42 2.22 -19.62
CA PRO A 127 -6.87 0.83 -19.62
C PRO A 127 -7.04 0.31 -21.06
N SER A 128 -6.98 1.18 -22.06
CA SER A 128 -7.24 0.84 -23.46
C SER A 128 -5.99 0.32 -24.14
N ARG A 129 -5.98 -0.99 -24.41
CA ARG A 129 -4.95 -1.63 -25.26
C ARG A 129 -4.80 -0.92 -26.61
N LYS A 130 -5.90 -0.41 -27.19
CA LYS A 130 -5.86 0.31 -28.48
C LYS A 130 -5.04 1.60 -28.39
N ILE A 131 -5.17 2.36 -27.31
CA ILE A 131 -4.40 3.59 -27.09
C ILE A 131 -2.93 3.24 -26.86
N ALA A 132 -2.64 2.20 -26.10
CA ALA A 132 -1.28 1.71 -25.88
C ALA A 132 -0.59 1.22 -27.17
N VAL A 133 -1.28 0.46 -28.03
CA VAL A 133 -0.76 0.05 -29.36
C VAL A 133 -0.42 1.28 -30.20
N ARG A 134 -1.31 2.27 -30.21
CA ARG A 134 -1.07 3.52 -30.95
C ARG A 134 0.14 4.29 -30.42
N TRP A 135 0.35 4.30 -29.10
CA TRP A 135 1.49 4.95 -28.47
C TRP A 135 2.83 4.31 -28.88
N GLN A 136 2.94 2.98 -28.82
CA GLN A 136 4.19 2.29 -29.19
C GLN A 136 4.53 2.43 -30.69
N GLN A 137 3.51 2.53 -31.56
CA GLN A 137 3.71 2.69 -33.01
C GLN A 137 4.09 4.12 -33.42
N ASP A 138 3.94 5.09 -32.52
CA ASP A 138 4.11 6.50 -32.85
C ASP A 138 5.56 6.94 -32.62
N ALA A 139 6.42 6.84 -33.65
CA ALA A 139 7.86 7.08 -33.53
C ALA A 139 8.33 8.51 -33.89
N GLU A 140 7.50 9.36 -34.51
CA GLU A 140 7.98 10.59 -35.17
C GLU A 140 7.25 11.88 -34.73
N GLY A 141 7.93 12.98 -34.46
CA GLY A 141 7.31 14.29 -34.22
C GLY A 141 6.81 14.49 -32.78
N ASN A 142 5.56 14.95 -32.57
CA ASN A 142 5.01 15.26 -31.24
C ASN A 142 3.94 14.23 -30.79
N PRO A 143 4.34 13.08 -30.21
CA PRO A 143 3.46 11.96 -29.88
C PRO A 143 2.43 12.35 -28.82
N TRP A 144 2.82 13.15 -27.82
CA TRP A 144 1.92 13.66 -26.78
C TRP A 144 0.77 14.52 -27.31
N LYS A 145 1.00 15.27 -28.41
CA LYS A 145 -0.06 16.04 -29.07
C LYS A 145 -1.04 15.13 -29.81
N ARG A 146 -0.54 14.08 -30.49
CA ARG A 146 -1.37 13.12 -31.22
C ARG A 146 -2.13 12.19 -30.29
N LEU A 147 -1.49 11.68 -29.25
CA LEU A 147 -2.11 10.90 -28.18
C LEU A 147 -3.31 11.65 -27.60
N ARG A 148 -3.11 12.93 -27.24
CA ARG A 148 -4.20 13.79 -26.81
C ARG A 148 -5.26 13.89 -27.90
N LYS A 149 -4.94 14.42 -29.09
CA LYS A 149 -5.93 14.58 -30.18
C LYS A 149 -6.71 13.29 -30.51
N GLY A 150 -6.12 12.12 -30.30
CA GLY A 150 -6.70 10.81 -30.60
C GLY A 150 -7.75 10.29 -29.62
N VAL A 151 -7.90 10.88 -28.43
CA VAL A 151 -8.91 10.49 -27.43
C VAL A 151 -9.93 11.62 -27.29
N PRO A 152 -11.23 11.46 -27.07
CA PRO A 152 -12.14 12.60 -26.84
C PRO A 152 -11.82 13.40 -25.56
N LEU A 153 -12.20 14.69 -25.47
CA LEU A 153 -11.83 15.56 -24.32
C LEU A 153 -12.53 15.10 -23.02
N ASP A 154 -13.78 14.67 -23.12
CA ASP A 154 -14.63 14.11 -22.06
C ASP A 154 -14.11 12.76 -21.53
N LYS A 155 -13.29 12.07 -22.33
CA LYS A 155 -12.67 10.79 -21.97
C LYS A 155 -11.22 10.94 -21.51
N ARG A 156 -10.74 12.18 -21.36
CA ARG A 156 -9.42 12.50 -20.87
C ARG A 156 -9.51 13.15 -19.50
N SER A 157 -8.54 12.84 -18.65
CA SER A 157 -8.38 13.55 -17.37
C SER A 157 -6.91 13.83 -17.12
N ALA A 158 -6.63 14.74 -16.19
CA ALA A 158 -5.28 15.02 -15.77
C ALA A 158 -5.19 15.10 -14.24
N VAL A 159 -4.13 14.53 -13.68
CA VAL A 159 -3.83 14.54 -12.25
C VAL A 159 -2.39 14.96 -12.03
N SER A 160 -2.12 15.57 -10.88
CA SER A 160 -0.78 15.96 -10.45
C SER A 160 -0.39 15.13 -9.24
N VAL A 161 0.68 14.34 -9.37
CA VAL A 161 1.11 13.38 -8.35
C VAL A 161 2.55 13.72 -7.94
N GLU A 162 2.87 13.57 -6.66
CA GLU A 162 4.25 13.63 -6.19
C GLU A 162 5.03 12.39 -6.66
N GLY A 163 6.16 12.61 -7.34
CA GLY A 163 6.89 11.54 -7.98
C GLY A 163 8.22 11.95 -8.58
N SER A 164 9.11 10.98 -8.71
CA SER A 164 10.42 11.18 -9.30
C SER A 164 10.42 10.70 -10.76
N VAL A 165 11.07 11.46 -11.64
CA VAL A 165 11.33 11.04 -13.02
C VAL A 165 12.82 11.16 -13.31
N TYR A 166 13.33 10.19 -14.04
CA TYR A 166 14.74 10.06 -14.39
C TYR A 166 14.89 9.74 -15.88
N ASP A 167 16.07 10.05 -16.39
CA ASP A 167 16.56 9.63 -17.70
C ASP A 167 17.50 8.43 -17.58
N SER A 168 17.20 7.34 -18.29
CA SER A 168 18.08 6.18 -18.34
C SER A 168 19.43 6.47 -19.01
N ASP A 169 19.51 7.48 -19.88
CA ASP A 169 20.75 7.86 -20.57
C ASP A 169 21.63 8.80 -19.71
N ASN A 170 21.12 9.32 -18.59
CA ASN A 170 21.90 10.14 -17.66
C ASN A 170 22.38 9.29 -16.47
N HIS A 171 23.69 9.03 -16.39
CA HIS A 171 24.28 8.20 -15.34
C HIS A 171 23.98 8.68 -13.90
N ALA A 172 23.91 9.99 -13.68
CA ALA A 172 23.62 10.52 -12.35
C ALA A 172 22.16 10.26 -11.95
N GLU A 173 21.23 10.43 -12.89
CA GLU A 173 19.81 10.17 -12.68
C GLU A 173 19.51 8.67 -12.58
N LEU A 174 20.22 7.85 -13.36
CA LEU A 174 20.11 6.40 -13.29
C LEU A 174 20.49 5.85 -11.91
N ASN A 175 21.61 6.32 -11.35
CA ASN A 175 22.02 5.93 -9.99
C ASN A 175 20.99 6.36 -8.93
N ASP A 176 20.42 7.56 -9.06
CA ASP A 176 19.37 8.03 -8.16
C ASP A 176 18.08 7.21 -8.28
N PHE A 177 17.69 6.88 -9.51
CA PHE A 177 16.56 6.00 -9.81
C PHE A 177 16.72 4.67 -9.10
N LEU A 178 17.88 4.01 -9.25
CA LEU A 178 18.12 2.70 -8.68
C LEU A 178 18.14 2.73 -7.15
N ARG A 179 18.74 3.76 -6.53
CA ARG A 179 18.69 3.94 -5.06
C ARG A 179 17.25 4.14 -4.57
N GLU A 180 16.45 4.93 -5.28
CA GLU A 180 15.04 5.12 -4.95
C GLU A 180 14.24 3.83 -5.13
N LEU A 181 14.49 3.12 -6.23
CA LEU A 181 13.83 1.86 -6.56
C LEU A 181 14.06 0.82 -5.48
N VAL A 182 15.32 0.62 -5.07
CA VAL A 182 15.71 -0.29 -3.97
C VAL A 182 15.02 0.09 -2.66
N SER A 183 14.92 1.38 -2.36
CA SER A 183 14.28 1.85 -1.13
C SER A 183 12.76 1.67 -1.11
N ARG A 184 12.11 1.64 -2.29
CA ARG A 184 10.64 1.60 -2.40
C ARG A 184 10.10 0.23 -2.78
N TRP A 185 10.92 -0.65 -3.34
CA TRP A 185 10.48 -1.95 -3.82
C TRP A 185 10.73 -3.05 -2.79
N LYS A 186 9.78 -3.19 -1.86
CA LYS A 186 9.85 -4.15 -0.74
C LYS A 186 9.68 -5.62 -1.15
N ARG A 187 9.03 -5.91 -2.27
CA ARG A 187 8.76 -7.27 -2.76
C ARG A 187 9.14 -7.44 -4.22
N PRO A 188 10.44 -7.46 -4.55
CA PRO A 188 10.91 -7.73 -5.91
C PRO A 188 10.68 -9.19 -6.34
N ASP A 189 10.58 -10.10 -5.37
CA ASP A 189 10.32 -11.54 -5.56
C ASP A 189 9.01 -11.85 -6.32
N THR A 190 8.05 -10.92 -6.32
CA THR A 190 6.76 -11.08 -7.02
C THR A 190 6.86 -11.06 -8.54
N THR A 191 7.95 -10.50 -9.08
CA THR A 191 8.18 -10.40 -10.54
C THR A 191 9.57 -10.82 -10.97
N ILE A 192 10.45 -11.11 -10.01
CA ILE A 192 11.84 -11.51 -10.19
C ILE A 192 12.12 -12.68 -9.22
N ALA A 193 12.10 -13.92 -9.71
CA ALA A 193 12.23 -15.13 -8.89
C ALA A 193 13.52 -15.18 -8.05
N ARG A 194 14.58 -14.54 -8.54
CA ARG A 194 15.92 -14.48 -7.94
C ARG A 194 16.11 -13.35 -6.93
N ALA A 195 15.08 -12.59 -6.58
CA ALA A 195 15.18 -11.46 -5.64
C ALA A 195 14.89 -11.84 -4.17
N VAL A 196 15.43 -12.97 -3.72
CA VAL A 196 15.10 -13.58 -2.41
C VAL A 196 15.56 -12.70 -1.24
N ALA A 197 14.69 -12.53 -0.23
CA ALA A 197 14.96 -11.77 1.00
C ALA A 197 15.88 -12.53 1.97
N ARG A 198 17.00 -11.91 2.39
CA ARG A 198 17.95 -12.54 3.33
C ARG A 198 17.62 -12.19 4.80
N GLY A 199 16.63 -12.87 5.37
CA GLY A 199 16.27 -12.73 6.79
C GLY A 199 15.24 -13.76 7.24
N GLY A 200 15.69 -14.92 7.74
CA GLY A 200 14.85 -15.86 8.49
C GLY A 200 14.32 -17.12 7.79
N ALA A 201 15.08 -17.84 6.96
CA ALA A 201 14.85 -19.27 6.70
C ALA A 201 16.10 -19.97 6.13
N LYS A 202 16.45 -21.16 6.67
CA LYS A 202 17.25 -22.14 5.94
C LYS A 202 16.41 -22.66 4.77
N ARG A 203 16.89 -22.49 3.55
CA ARG A 203 16.62 -23.46 2.47
C ARG A 203 17.98 -23.81 1.90
N ARG A 204 18.57 -24.87 2.48
CA ARG A 204 19.78 -25.50 1.93
C ARG A 204 19.53 -25.67 0.42
N ASP A 205 20.52 -25.29 -0.39
CA ASP A 205 20.59 -25.57 -1.84
C ASP A 205 20.14 -24.44 -2.80
N ALA A 206 20.43 -23.17 -2.50
CA ALA A 206 20.52 -22.10 -3.52
C ALA A 206 21.87 -22.15 -4.27
N ALA A 207 22.26 -23.35 -4.72
CA ALA A 207 23.56 -23.60 -5.33
C ALA A 207 23.59 -23.05 -6.77
N HIS A 208 24.33 -21.94 -6.91
CA HIS A 208 24.94 -21.37 -8.10
C HIS A 208 24.07 -20.47 -9.01
N ALA A 209 24.34 -19.15 -8.91
CA ALA A 209 23.96 -18.02 -9.80
C ALA A 209 22.72 -17.15 -9.48
N SER A 210 22.13 -17.19 -8.28
CA SER A 210 21.05 -16.26 -7.88
C SER A 210 21.58 -15.04 -7.11
N GLY A 211 21.06 -13.84 -7.43
CA GLY A 211 21.29 -12.65 -6.58
C GLY A 211 20.35 -12.63 -5.37
N ALA A 212 20.38 -11.56 -4.58
CA ALA A 212 19.56 -11.43 -3.38
C ALA A 212 19.15 -9.98 -3.11
N TRP A 213 18.02 -9.78 -2.42
CA TRP A 213 17.67 -8.51 -1.79
C TRP A 213 17.77 -8.67 -0.27
N VAL A 214 18.28 -7.65 0.40
CA VAL A 214 18.42 -7.63 1.85
C VAL A 214 17.72 -6.39 2.37
N ASP A 215 16.79 -6.60 3.30
CA ASP A 215 16.16 -5.53 4.05
C ASP A 215 16.91 -5.26 5.35
N ALA A 216 16.84 -4.02 5.81
CA ALA A 216 17.34 -3.66 7.12
C ALA A 216 16.30 -4.10 8.15
N ALA A 217 16.53 -5.22 8.82
CA ALA A 217 15.74 -5.56 10.00
C ALA A 217 15.81 -4.37 11.00
N ASP A 218 14.64 -3.80 11.29
CA ASP A 218 14.28 -2.82 12.32
C ASP A 218 15.43 -2.00 12.94
N ALA A 219 15.64 -0.79 12.41
CA ALA A 219 16.39 0.27 13.09
C ALA A 219 15.56 1.02 14.15
N SER A 220 14.47 0.42 14.66
CA SER A 220 13.61 0.98 15.71
C SER A 220 13.74 0.31 17.08
N ASP A 221 14.77 -0.53 17.31
CA ASP A 221 15.08 -1.01 18.66
C ASP A 221 16.57 -0.89 19.01
N PRO A 222 16.97 0.20 19.70
CA PRO A 222 18.32 0.31 20.25
C PRO A 222 18.51 -0.44 21.59
N ASP A 223 17.47 -0.94 22.28
CA ASP A 223 17.56 -1.32 23.71
C ASP A 223 16.64 -2.48 24.21
N GLY A 224 16.15 -3.39 23.37
CA GLY A 224 15.16 -4.42 23.78
C GLY A 224 15.66 -5.84 24.07
N TRP A 225 16.53 -6.07 25.06
CA TRP A 225 16.64 -7.40 25.70
C TRP A 225 16.73 -7.31 27.23
N ALA A 226 15.59 -7.36 27.90
CA ALA A 226 15.48 -7.65 29.33
C ALA A 226 14.25 -8.54 29.64
N GLY A 227 14.51 -9.78 30.11
CA GLY A 227 13.65 -10.58 30.99
C GLY A 227 12.44 -11.32 30.37
N LEU A 228 12.48 -12.63 30.07
CA LEU A 228 12.28 -13.84 30.93
C LEU A 228 10.78 -14.26 31.10
N PRO A 229 10.41 -15.50 31.53
CA PRO A 229 11.13 -16.78 31.75
C PRO A 229 10.47 -18.00 31.02
N LEU A 230 11.11 -19.15 30.78
CA LEU A 230 11.17 -20.31 31.69
C LEU A 230 11.95 -21.45 31.00
N GLY A 231 12.79 -22.16 31.76
CA GLY A 231 13.15 -23.56 31.46
C GLY A 231 14.64 -23.89 31.27
N GLY A 232 15.39 -23.93 32.38
CA GLY A 232 16.37 -24.99 32.65
C GLY A 232 17.80 -24.87 32.10
N GLY A 233 18.77 -24.90 33.04
CA GLY A 233 20.03 -25.64 32.84
C GLY A 233 21.29 -24.83 32.54
N LEU A 234 22.07 -24.59 33.60
CA LEU A 234 23.54 -24.56 33.67
C LEU A 234 24.33 -24.65 32.34
N GLY A 235 25.18 -23.64 32.09
CA GLY A 235 26.25 -23.76 31.09
C GLY A 235 27.05 -22.48 30.92
N LYS A 236 28.20 -22.40 31.61
CA LYS A 236 29.28 -21.44 31.34
C LYS A 236 29.67 -21.48 29.85
N GLY A 237 29.90 -20.31 29.28
CA GLY A 237 30.67 -20.13 28.05
C GLY A 237 29.94 -20.48 26.75
N ARG A 238 29.32 -19.49 26.11
CA ARG A 238 29.12 -19.49 24.66
C ARG A 238 29.44 -18.11 24.09
N GLN A 239 30.58 -18.03 23.42
CA GLN A 239 30.87 -17.00 22.45
C GLN A 239 29.66 -16.83 21.52
N ARG A 240 29.25 -15.58 21.29
CA ARG A 240 28.33 -15.24 20.19
C ARG A 240 28.94 -15.79 18.89
N PRO A 241 28.17 -16.44 18.00
CA PRO A 241 28.71 -16.79 16.71
C PRO A 241 28.95 -15.49 15.93
N ARG A 242 30.22 -15.17 15.67
CA ARG A 242 30.61 -14.27 14.57
C ARG A 242 30.07 -14.94 13.29
N GLY A 243 29.01 -14.40 12.71
CA GLY A 243 28.61 -14.81 11.38
C GLY A 243 29.63 -14.26 10.38
N ASP A 244 30.26 -15.14 9.60
CA ASP A 244 31.26 -14.83 8.54
C ASP A 244 30.66 -14.09 7.33
N GLY A 245 29.78 -13.10 7.52
CA GLY A 245 29.14 -12.38 6.41
C GLY A 245 28.97 -10.87 6.67
N PRO A 246 28.90 -10.06 5.59
CA PRO A 246 28.73 -8.61 5.69
C PRO A 246 27.45 -8.23 6.44
N ARG A 247 27.53 -7.21 7.28
CA ARG A 247 26.37 -6.56 7.90
C ARG A 247 25.70 -5.62 6.90
N PHE A 248 24.41 -5.75 6.67
CA PHE A 248 23.65 -4.84 5.80
C PHE A 248 22.91 -3.79 6.66
N ILE A 249 23.01 -2.52 6.28
CA ILE A 249 22.37 -1.39 6.95
C ILE A 249 21.57 -0.62 5.91
N GLY A 250 20.25 -0.69 5.92
CA GLY A 250 19.41 -0.17 4.84
C GLY A 250 19.18 -1.21 3.72
N PRO A 251 18.29 -0.90 2.76
CA PRO A 251 17.93 -1.84 1.71
C PRO A 251 19.07 -1.99 0.70
N VAL A 252 19.44 -3.23 0.37
CA VAL A 252 20.55 -3.52 -0.56
C VAL A 252 20.13 -4.58 -1.56
N TRP A 253 20.40 -4.33 -2.85
CA TRP A 253 20.36 -5.36 -3.88
C TRP A 253 21.76 -5.88 -4.16
N VAL A 254 21.90 -7.20 -4.11
CA VAL A 254 23.15 -7.91 -4.39
C VAL A 254 22.98 -8.67 -5.69
N GLY A 255 23.73 -8.24 -6.69
CA GLY A 255 23.78 -8.85 -8.00
C GLY A 255 24.32 -10.28 -7.95
N ALA A 256 23.92 -11.06 -8.94
CA ALA A 256 24.31 -12.44 -9.09
C ALA A 256 25.83 -12.57 -9.22
N GLY A 257 26.38 -13.53 -8.47
CA GLY A 257 27.80 -13.85 -8.55
C GLY A 257 28.74 -12.88 -7.84
N ARG A 258 28.23 -11.86 -7.15
CA ARG A 258 29.06 -10.95 -6.34
C ARG A 258 29.68 -11.67 -5.16
N ASP A 259 31.00 -11.56 -5.06
CA ASP A 259 31.74 -11.94 -3.87
C ASP A 259 31.73 -10.77 -2.87
N LEU A 260 31.33 -11.07 -1.64
CA LEU A 260 31.34 -10.13 -0.52
C LEU A 260 32.24 -10.65 0.61
N SER A 261 33.12 -11.60 0.31
CA SER A 261 34.16 -12.05 1.23
C SER A 261 35.04 -10.85 1.62
N GLY A 262 35.29 -10.69 2.92
CA GLY A 262 36.07 -9.57 3.47
C GLY A 262 35.33 -8.23 3.58
N VAL A 263 34.07 -8.12 3.16
CA VAL A 263 33.26 -6.91 3.41
C VAL A 263 32.64 -6.97 4.80
N GLU A 264 32.98 -6.02 5.67
CA GLU A 264 32.42 -5.97 7.03
C GLU A 264 30.97 -5.48 7.04
N SER A 265 30.67 -4.44 6.26
CA SER A 265 29.33 -3.88 6.18
C SER A 265 29.01 -3.24 4.83
N VAL A 266 27.74 -3.26 4.46
CA VAL A 266 27.19 -2.59 3.27
C VAL A 266 26.07 -1.67 3.72
N VAL A 267 26.19 -0.38 3.40
CA VAL A 267 25.22 0.64 3.78
C VAL A 267 24.36 1.03 2.57
N GLY A 268 23.07 0.71 2.64
CA GLY A 268 22.04 1.05 1.69
C GLY A 268 21.42 2.45 1.89
N PRO A 269 20.56 2.91 0.96
CA PRO A 269 20.10 2.21 -0.24
C PRO A 269 21.25 2.01 -1.25
N ALA A 270 21.56 0.76 -1.58
CA ALA A 270 22.72 0.41 -2.41
C ALA A 270 22.41 -0.72 -3.40
N VAL A 271 23.08 -0.66 -4.55
CA VAL A 271 23.00 -1.64 -5.61
C VAL A 271 24.40 -2.16 -5.90
N LEU A 272 24.61 -3.44 -5.66
CA LEU A 272 25.80 -4.15 -6.06
C LEU A 272 25.45 -4.87 -7.36
N TRP A 273 26.08 -4.49 -8.47
CA TRP A 273 25.77 -5.02 -9.80
C TRP A 273 26.03 -6.52 -9.91
N ASP A 274 25.59 -7.19 -10.97
CA ASP A 274 26.00 -8.57 -11.22
C ASP A 274 27.51 -8.64 -11.50
N ALA A 275 28.11 -9.78 -11.23
CA ALA A 275 29.43 -10.09 -11.77
C ALA A 275 29.30 -10.35 -13.28
N PRO A 276 30.07 -9.68 -14.17
CA PRO A 276 29.89 -9.76 -15.62
C PRO A 276 29.81 -11.18 -16.18
N GLU A 277 30.62 -12.08 -15.64
CA GLU A 277 30.74 -13.49 -16.02
C GLU A 277 29.69 -14.41 -15.40
N ARG A 278 28.91 -13.91 -14.42
CA ARG A 278 27.84 -14.67 -13.73
C ARG A 278 26.46 -14.04 -13.93
N ARG A 279 26.29 -13.20 -14.96
CA ARG A 279 25.00 -12.59 -15.28
C ARG A 279 23.96 -13.67 -15.61
N PRO A 280 22.84 -13.73 -14.88
CA PRO A 280 21.79 -14.68 -15.18
C PRO A 280 21.06 -14.24 -16.45
N ARG A 281 20.48 -15.19 -17.17
CA ARG A 281 19.66 -14.87 -18.36
C ARG A 281 18.44 -14.05 -17.94
N VAL A 282 18.05 -13.09 -18.77
CA VAL A 282 16.80 -12.33 -18.59
C VAL A 282 15.64 -13.32 -18.73
N GLU A 283 14.89 -13.51 -17.65
CA GLU A 283 13.66 -14.31 -17.66
C GLU A 283 12.53 -13.50 -18.30
N LYS A 284 11.59 -14.15 -19.01
CA LYS A 284 10.39 -13.48 -19.50
C LYS A 284 9.44 -13.14 -18.34
N LEU A 285 8.58 -12.14 -18.55
CA LEU A 285 7.58 -11.74 -17.56
C LEU A 285 6.31 -12.55 -17.76
N GLU A 286 6.05 -13.50 -16.87
CA GLU A 286 4.84 -14.33 -16.89
C GLU A 286 3.69 -13.60 -16.19
N TRP A 287 3.02 -12.69 -16.92
CA TRP A 287 1.97 -11.80 -16.38
C TRP A 287 0.87 -12.53 -15.60
N ASN A 288 0.47 -13.71 -16.06
CA ASN A 288 -0.60 -14.49 -15.42
C ASN A 288 -0.18 -15.10 -14.07
N ALA A 289 1.12 -15.13 -13.77
CA ALA A 289 1.68 -15.67 -12.53
C ALA A 289 2.02 -14.57 -11.50
N ILE A 290 1.92 -13.30 -11.88
CA ILE A 290 2.16 -12.18 -10.96
C ILE A 290 0.91 -12.02 -10.10
N GLU A 291 1.02 -12.27 -8.81
CA GLU A 291 0.02 -11.78 -7.85
C GLU A 291 0.22 -10.26 -7.72
N PRO A 292 -0.68 -9.41 -8.26
CA PRO A 292 -0.55 -7.98 -8.06
C PRO A 292 -0.59 -7.72 -6.56
N THR A 293 0.22 -6.77 -6.07
CA THR A 293 -0.07 -6.20 -4.75
C THR A 293 -1.49 -5.68 -4.83
N LYS A 294 -2.47 -6.35 -4.20
CA LYS A 294 -3.91 -6.11 -4.42
C LYS A 294 -4.20 -4.62 -4.39
N VAL A 295 -4.39 -4.02 -5.56
CA VAL A 295 -4.96 -2.70 -5.71
C VAL A 295 -6.39 -2.96 -6.15
N LEU A 296 -7.37 -2.58 -5.32
CA LEU A 296 -8.77 -2.76 -5.65
C LEU A 296 -9.15 -1.74 -6.75
N THR A 297 -9.00 -2.14 -8.00
CA THR A 297 -9.39 -1.34 -9.19
C THR A 297 -10.85 -1.55 -9.60
N ARG A 298 -11.60 -2.43 -8.94
CA ARG A 298 -13.00 -2.72 -9.29
C ARG A 298 -13.97 -1.78 -8.55
N PRO A 299 -14.92 -1.13 -9.24
CA PRO A 299 -16.02 -0.43 -8.57
C PRO A 299 -16.83 -1.46 -7.77
N ALA A 300 -17.02 -1.19 -6.48
CA ALA A 300 -17.74 -2.09 -5.58
C ALA A 300 -19.17 -2.34 -6.07
N ARG A 301 -19.57 -3.61 -6.18
CA ARG A 301 -20.95 -3.98 -6.51
C ARG A 301 -21.80 -3.93 -5.25
N VAL A 302 -22.38 -2.77 -4.95
CA VAL A 302 -23.25 -2.59 -3.79
C VAL A 302 -24.44 -3.56 -3.85
N LYS A 303 -24.49 -4.51 -2.92
CA LYS A 303 -25.61 -5.43 -2.81
C LYS A 303 -26.76 -4.73 -2.12
N THR A 304 -27.85 -4.53 -2.85
CA THR A 304 -29.06 -3.93 -2.30
C THR A 304 -29.83 -4.99 -1.51
N LEU A 305 -29.86 -4.87 -0.18
CA LEU A 305 -30.71 -5.70 0.67
C LEU A 305 -32.19 -5.51 0.30
N THR A 306 -32.98 -6.58 0.34
CA THR A 306 -34.43 -6.48 0.16
C THR A 306 -35.06 -5.66 1.29
N SER A 307 -36.27 -5.12 1.08
CA SER A 307 -36.98 -4.36 2.14
C SER A 307 -37.20 -5.20 3.40
N LEU A 308 -37.48 -6.50 3.26
CA LEU A 308 -37.61 -7.44 4.37
C LEU A 308 -36.26 -7.61 5.13
N GLN A 309 -35.15 -7.79 4.40
CA GLN A 309 -33.82 -7.90 5.02
C GLN A 309 -33.43 -6.63 5.78
N ARG A 310 -33.73 -5.44 5.22
CA ARG A 310 -33.49 -4.17 5.90
C ARG A 310 -34.34 -4.00 7.16
N GLY A 311 -35.62 -4.39 7.09
CA GLY A 311 -36.55 -4.32 8.23
C GLY A 311 -36.12 -5.25 9.35
N THR A 312 -35.84 -6.51 9.03
CA THR A 312 -35.39 -7.50 10.02
C THR A 312 -34.04 -7.08 10.64
N LYS A 313 -33.06 -6.63 9.84
CA LYS A 313 -31.78 -6.11 10.36
C LYS A 313 -32.00 -4.95 11.32
N ARG A 314 -32.94 -4.07 11.00
CA ARG A 314 -33.28 -2.94 11.86
C ARG A 314 -33.92 -3.36 13.18
N VAL A 315 -34.81 -4.35 13.17
CA VAL A 315 -35.43 -4.90 14.40
C VAL A 315 -34.35 -5.50 15.30
N PHE A 316 -33.43 -6.27 14.74
CA PHE A 316 -32.29 -6.82 15.47
C PHE A 316 -31.38 -5.73 16.05
N ASP A 317 -31.06 -4.69 15.26
CA ASP A 317 -30.27 -3.56 15.74
C ASP A 317 -30.90 -2.91 16.98
N VAL A 318 -32.22 -2.68 16.94
CA VAL A 318 -32.97 -2.11 18.07
C VAL A 318 -32.97 -3.06 19.26
N ALA A 319 -33.30 -4.34 19.05
CA ALA A 319 -33.34 -5.35 20.11
C ALA A 319 -31.99 -5.49 20.82
N MET A 320 -30.89 -5.60 20.06
CA MET A 320 -29.53 -5.66 20.60
C MET A 320 -29.14 -4.36 21.31
N SER A 321 -29.48 -3.20 20.74
CA SER A 321 -29.18 -1.92 21.39
C SER A 321 -29.88 -1.75 22.73
N LEU A 322 -31.10 -2.27 22.89
CA LEU A 322 -31.83 -2.26 24.15
C LEU A 322 -31.29 -3.31 25.13
N ALA A 323 -31.07 -4.54 24.65
CA ALA A 323 -30.59 -5.65 25.47
C ALA A 323 -29.20 -5.38 26.07
N LEU A 324 -28.31 -4.73 25.31
CA LEU A 324 -26.99 -4.33 25.80
C LEU A 324 -26.99 -2.95 26.46
N GLY A 325 -27.80 -2.02 25.93
CA GLY A 325 -27.82 -0.62 26.36
C GLY A 325 -28.41 -0.45 27.76
N LEU A 326 -29.56 -1.08 28.05
CA LEU A 326 -30.24 -0.90 29.34
C LEU A 326 -29.38 -1.37 30.53
N PRO A 327 -28.76 -2.57 30.51
CA PRO A 327 -27.85 -2.97 31.59
C PRO A 327 -26.62 -2.07 31.68
N SER A 328 -26.11 -1.58 30.54
CA SER A 328 -24.91 -0.73 30.53
C SER A 328 -25.12 0.62 31.23
N LEU A 329 -26.35 1.12 31.33
CA LEU A 329 -26.66 2.39 32.02
C LEU A 329 -26.22 2.38 33.49
N ALA A 330 -26.24 1.22 34.16
CA ALA A 330 -25.75 1.09 35.53
C ALA A 330 -24.26 1.41 35.66
N LEU A 331 -23.46 1.23 34.60
CA LEU A 331 -22.02 1.50 34.59
C LEU A 331 -21.67 2.97 34.32
N PHE A 332 -22.59 3.73 33.70
CA PHE A 332 -22.34 5.10 33.27
C PHE A 332 -21.92 6.04 34.41
N PRO A 333 -22.55 6.07 35.60
CA PRO A 333 -22.13 6.98 36.68
C PRO A 333 -20.71 6.67 37.17
N PHE A 334 -20.32 5.40 37.23
CA PHE A 334 -18.97 4.99 37.65
C PHE A 334 -17.91 5.42 36.62
N ILE A 335 -18.17 5.17 35.33
CA ILE A 335 -17.27 5.59 34.25
C ILE A 335 -17.16 7.11 34.19
N ALA A 336 -18.28 7.82 34.27
CA ALA A 336 -18.30 9.29 34.24
C ALA A 336 -17.54 9.88 35.44
N THR A 337 -17.68 9.30 36.63
CA THR A 337 -16.95 9.73 37.83
C THR A 337 -15.45 9.49 37.68
N ALA A 338 -15.04 8.32 37.16
CA ALA A 338 -13.62 8.02 36.93
C ALA A 338 -12.97 9.00 35.93
N ILE A 339 -13.66 9.32 34.83
CA ILE A 339 -13.20 10.33 33.85
C ILE A 339 -13.14 11.72 34.49
N TYR A 340 -14.15 12.07 35.29
CA TYR A 340 -14.23 13.36 35.97
C TYR A 340 -13.09 13.58 36.96
N ILE A 341 -12.77 12.56 37.76
CA ILE A 341 -11.66 12.63 38.72
C ILE A 341 -10.31 12.80 38.01
N GLU A 342 -10.12 12.16 36.84
CA GLU A 342 -8.84 12.22 36.13
C GLU A 342 -8.65 13.51 35.30
N ASP A 343 -9.67 13.98 34.59
CA ASP A 343 -9.54 15.09 33.62
C ASP A 343 -10.79 16.01 33.54
N GLY A 344 -11.68 15.96 34.54
CA GLY A 344 -12.84 16.85 34.64
C GLY A 344 -13.93 16.60 33.60
N ARG A 345 -14.69 17.63 33.21
CA ARG A 345 -15.77 17.56 32.20
C ARG A 345 -15.27 17.97 30.80
N PRO A 346 -15.91 17.54 29.70
CA PRO A 346 -17.05 16.62 29.58
C PRO A 346 -16.69 15.11 29.58
N PHE A 347 -17.56 14.26 30.13
CA PHE A 347 -17.35 12.81 30.19
C PHE A 347 -17.80 12.05 28.92
N LEU A 348 -18.73 12.61 28.15
CA LEU A 348 -19.12 12.12 26.83
C LEU A 348 -18.49 12.97 25.74
N PHE A 349 -18.03 12.31 24.69
CA PHE A 349 -17.48 12.92 23.49
C PHE A 349 -18.31 12.50 22.27
N GLY A 350 -18.74 13.47 21.47
CA GLY A 350 -19.53 13.24 20.26
C GLY A 350 -18.75 13.68 19.03
N HIS A 351 -18.20 12.75 18.27
CA HIS A 351 -17.49 13.08 17.03
C HIS A 351 -18.46 13.06 15.84
N VAL A 352 -18.41 14.08 14.99
CA VAL A 352 -19.22 14.10 13.75
C VAL A 352 -18.69 13.05 12.78
N ARG A 353 -19.59 12.18 12.32
CA ARG A 353 -19.31 11.08 11.38
C ARG A 353 -20.41 11.03 10.32
N GLU A 354 -20.12 10.41 9.17
CA GLU A 354 -21.12 10.17 8.13
C GLU A 354 -21.79 8.80 8.32
N SER A 355 -23.12 8.78 8.22
CA SER A 355 -23.97 7.60 8.12
C SER A 355 -24.36 7.34 6.66
N ARG A 356 -25.31 6.42 6.45
CA ARG A 356 -25.83 6.07 5.13
C ARG A 356 -26.22 7.31 4.33
N ASN A 357 -25.84 7.35 3.06
CA ASN A 357 -26.03 8.47 2.13
C ASN A 357 -25.33 9.77 2.56
N GLY A 358 -24.26 9.68 3.36
CA GLY A 358 -23.49 10.85 3.81
C GLY A 358 -24.18 11.67 4.90
N ARG A 359 -25.27 11.18 5.50
CA ARG A 359 -25.96 11.90 6.57
C ARG A 359 -25.07 12.02 7.80
N GLU A 360 -24.78 13.24 8.22
CA GLU A 360 -23.96 13.46 9.42
C GLU A 360 -24.72 13.11 10.70
N PHE A 361 -23.99 12.57 11.68
CA PHE A 361 -24.48 12.33 13.02
C PHE A 361 -23.35 12.44 14.04
N ARG A 362 -23.70 12.68 15.31
CA ARG A 362 -22.73 12.64 16.43
C ARG A 362 -22.57 11.22 16.92
N CYS A 363 -21.42 10.60 16.63
CA CYS A 363 -21.04 9.30 17.15
C CYS A 363 -20.57 9.46 18.59
N TRP A 364 -21.35 8.94 19.54
CA TRP A 364 -21.14 9.13 20.97
C TRP A 364 -20.17 8.09 21.55
N LYS A 365 -19.23 8.54 22.37
CA LYS A 365 -18.32 7.70 23.14
C LYS A 365 -18.06 8.30 24.52
N PHE A 366 -17.55 7.51 25.45
CA PHE A 366 -16.91 8.09 26.63
C PHE A 366 -15.59 8.75 26.25
N ARG A 367 -15.28 9.88 26.89
CA ARG A 367 -14.02 10.59 26.65
C ARG A 367 -12.87 9.75 27.20
N THR A 368 -11.99 9.29 26.31
CA THR A 368 -10.80 8.48 26.65
C THR A 368 -9.48 9.22 26.45
N MET A 369 -9.54 10.45 25.95
CA MET A 369 -8.39 11.32 25.74
C MET A 369 -8.49 12.56 26.61
N TYR A 370 -7.35 13.18 26.94
CA TYR A 370 -7.33 14.46 27.64
C TYR A 370 -8.10 15.54 26.88
N ASN A 371 -8.68 16.48 27.60
CA ASN A 371 -9.43 17.60 27.05
C ASN A 371 -8.66 18.41 25.99
N ASN A 372 -7.35 18.53 26.14
CA ASN A 372 -6.46 19.24 25.22
C ASN A 372 -5.89 18.36 24.10
N ALA A 373 -6.41 17.14 23.89
CA ALA A 373 -5.86 16.17 22.94
C ALA A 373 -5.76 16.69 21.49
N GLU A 374 -6.66 17.56 21.04
CA GLU A 374 -6.59 18.11 19.69
C GLU A 374 -5.41 19.11 19.54
N HIS A 375 -5.08 19.87 20.58
CA HIS A 375 -3.86 20.70 20.59
C HIS A 375 -2.59 19.83 20.57
N MET A 376 -2.59 18.74 21.35
CA MET A 376 -1.48 17.78 21.34
C MET A 376 -1.32 17.08 19.99
N LYS A 377 -2.43 16.83 19.28
CA LYS A 377 -2.40 16.17 17.96
C LYS A 377 -1.55 16.94 16.95
N ALA A 378 -1.61 18.27 16.95
CA ALA A 378 -0.85 19.11 16.03
C ALA A 378 0.67 18.94 16.17
N SER A 379 1.18 18.75 17.39
CA SER A 379 2.61 18.49 17.66
C SER A 379 3.00 17.02 17.47
N LEU A 380 2.04 16.12 17.31
CA LEU A 380 2.25 14.67 17.17
C LEU A 380 2.09 14.16 15.73
N VAL A 381 1.82 15.04 14.75
CA VAL A 381 1.61 14.65 13.34
C VAL A 381 2.79 13.85 12.78
N GLN A 382 4.03 14.21 13.13
CA GLN A 382 5.23 13.50 12.69
C GLN A 382 5.36 12.08 13.27
N LYS A 383 4.59 11.75 14.32
CA LYS A 383 4.58 10.43 14.96
C LYS A 383 3.39 9.56 14.49
N ASN A 384 2.60 10.03 13.52
CA ASN A 384 1.48 9.25 12.98
C ASN A 384 2.02 7.99 12.29
N GLN A 385 1.56 6.83 12.75
CA GLN A 385 1.92 5.52 12.20
C GLN A 385 0.88 4.99 11.20
N ALA A 386 -0.25 5.70 11.05
CA ALA A 386 -1.26 5.32 10.07
C ALA A 386 -0.75 5.53 8.64
N ASP A 387 -1.07 4.57 7.78
CA ASP A 387 -0.83 4.59 6.33
C ASP A 387 -1.97 5.25 5.53
N GLY A 388 -3.06 5.59 6.21
CA GLY A 388 -4.28 6.17 5.65
C GLY A 388 -4.71 7.48 6.31
N PRO A 389 -5.98 7.88 6.13
CA PRO A 389 -6.51 9.14 6.63
C PRO A 389 -6.73 9.18 8.14
N GLN A 390 -6.69 8.02 8.81
CA GLN A 390 -6.78 7.92 10.25
C GLN A 390 -5.51 8.43 10.92
N PHE A 391 -5.64 8.84 12.18
CA PHE A 391 -4.50 9.17 13.03
C PHE A 391 -4.32 8.06 14.06
N PHE A 392 -3.17 7.38 14.03
CA PHE A 392 -2.87 6.26 14.92
C PHE A 392 -1.44 6.38 15.48
N ILE A 393 -1.33 6.15 16.78
CA ILE A 393 -0.08 6.00 17.52
C ILE A 393 -0.33 4.86 18.51
N GLU A 394 0.54 3.85 18.53
CA GLU A 394 0.38 2.68 19.41
C GLU A 394 0.33 3.07 20.90
N ASN A 395 1.29 3.89 21.34
CA ASN A 395 1.36 4.45 22.70
C ASN A 395 0.96 5.92 22.70
N ASP A 396 -0.27 6.21 22.28
CA ASP A 396 -0.77 7.58 22.12
C ASP A 396 -0.76 8.35 23.47
N PRO A 397 0.06 9.40 23.61
CA PRO A 397 0.17 10.16 24.86
C PRO A 397 -1.08 10.98 25.19
N ARG A 398 -2.02 11.08 24.24
CA ARG A 398 -3.29 11.80 24.44
C ARG A 398 -4.30 10.98 25.24
N ILE A 399 -4.10 9.68 25.40
CA ILE A 399 -5.03 8.77 26.10
C ILE A 399 -4.79 8.84 27.61
N THR A 400 -5.86 9.00 28.41
CA THR A 400 -5.75 9.03 29.88
C THR A 400 -5.61 7.61 30.46
N ARG A 401 -5.29 7.46 31.75
CA ARG A 401 -5.14 6.11 32.36
C ARG A 401 -6.48 5.40 32.42
N VAL A 402 -7.54 6.10 32.81
CA VAL A 402 -8.93 5.59 32.76
C VAL A 402 -9.30 5.29 31.31
N GLY A 403 -8.96 6.19 30.38
CA GLY A 403 -9.21 6.00 28.94
C GLY A 403 -8.58 4.74 28.38
N ARG A 404 -7.36 4.39 28.82
CA ARG A 404 -6.67 3.15 28.42
C ARG A 404 -7.43 1.90 28.87
N VAL A 405 -7.94 1.90 30.11
CA VAL A 405 -8.76 0.79 30.63
C VAL A 405 -10.07 0.68 29.86
N LEU A 406 -10.75 1.82 29.63
CA LEU A 406 -12.02 1.84 28.88
C LEU A 406 -11.85 1.27 27.47
N ARG A 407 -10.79 1.68 26.73
CA ARG A 407 -10.48 1.15 25.39
C ARG A 407 -10.12 -0.32 25.40
N LYS A 408 -9.35 -0.77 26.41
CA LYS A 408 -8.98 -2.19 26.54
C LYS A 408 -10.21 -3.08 26.72
N LEU A 409 -11.21 -2.59 27.45
CA LEU A 409 -12.46 -3.30 27.71
C LEU A 409 -13.58 -2.95 26.71
N ASN A 410 -13.31 -2.12 25.70
CA ASN A 410 -14.29 -1.55 24.76
C ASN A 410 -15.50 -0.86 25.44
N LEU A 411 -15.34 -0.40 26.69
CA LEU A 411 -16.40 0.27 27.44
C LEU A 411 -16.64 1.69 26.94
N ASP A 412 -15.66 2.30 26.28
CA ASP A 412 -15.78 3.66 25.74
C ASP A 412 -16.81 3.76 24.61
N GLU A 413 -17.15 2.65 23.97
CA GLU A 413 -18.08 2.60 22.85
C GLU A 413 -19.54 2.34 23.25
N LEU A 414 -19.83 2.07 24.53
CA LEU A 414 -21.19 1.83 25.02
C LEU A 414 -22.20 2.93 24.64
N PRO A 415 -21.86 4.24 24.66
CA PRO A 415 -22.79 5.28 24.22
C PRO A 415 -23.22 5.16 22.75
N GLN A 416 -22.47 4.45 21.90
CA GLN A 416 -22.85 4.22 20.49
C GLN A 416 -24.11 3.35 20.35
N LEU A 417 -24.47 2.57 21.38
CA LEU A 417 -25.74 1.82 21.39
C LEU A 417 -26.95 2.75 21.25
N TRP A 418 -26.85 3.99 21.74
CA TRP A 418 -27.86 5.03 21.50
C TRP A 418 -27.94 5.43 20.02
N ASN A 419 -26.81 5.55 19.32
CA ASN A 419 -26.79 5.83 17.88
C ASN A 419 -27.41 4.67 17.08
N VAL A 420 -27.18 3.42 17.51
CA VAL A 420 -27.85 2.25 16.94
C VAL A 420 -29.35 2.34 17.19
N PHE A 421 -29.79 2.60 18.43
CA PHE A 421 -31.21 2.76 18.76
C PHE A 421 -31.88 3.87 17.94
N ARG A 422 -31.22 5.01 17.70
CA ARG A 422 -31.74 6.11 16.85
C ARG A 422 -31.72 5.81 15.34
N GLY A 423 -31.07 4.73 14.92
CA GLY A 423 -30.96 4.33 13.52
C GLY A 423 -29.94 5.13 12.72
N GLU A 424 -29.04 5.84 13.40
CA GLU A 424 -27.86 6.50 12.83
C GLU A 424 -26.75 5.48 12.54
N MET A 425 -26.69 4.40 13.33
CA MET A 425 -25.77 3.27 13.17
C MET A 425 -26.52 1.93 13.12
N SER A 426 -25.80 0.87 12.80
CA SER A 426 -26.18 -0.54 12.95
C SER A 426 -25.24 -1.21 13.96
N VAL A 427 -25.57 -2.39 14.46
CA VAL A 427 -24.62 -3.16 15.30
C VAL A 427 -23.43 -3.61 14.46
N VAL A 428 -23.71 -4.11 13.24
CA VAL A 428 -22.70 -4.56 12.27
C VAL A 428 -22.75 -3.73 11.00
N GLY A 429 -21.59 -3.22 10.59
CA GLY A 429 -21.41 -2.42 9.38
C GLY A 429 -20.00 -1.82 9.28
N PRO A 430 -19.68 -1.07 8.21
CA PRO A 430 -18.42 -0.36 8.08
C PRO A 430 -18.18 0.58 9.27
N ARG A 431 -16.93 0.76 9.69
CA ARG A 431 -16.61 1.69 10.78
C ARG A 431 -17.12 3.11 10.44
N PRO A 432 -17.74 3.87 11.37
CA PRO A 432 -18.12 5.26 11.12
C PRO A 432 -16.88 6.16 10.94
N SER A 433 -16.88 6.96 9.87
CA SER A 433 -15.77 7.85 9.49
C SER A 433 -16.27 9.27 9.23
N PRO A 434 -15.50 10.31 9.62
CA PRO A 434 -15.82 11.70 9.29
C PRO A 434 -15.73 11.94 7.80
N PHE A 435 -16.37 13.03 7.37
CA PHE A 435 -16.34 13.49 6.00
C PHE A 435 -14.92 13.51 5.41
N LYS A 436 -13.94 14.08 6.15
CA LYS A 436 -12.55 14.20 5.69
C LYS A 436 -11.89 12.85 5.38
N GLU A 437 -12.08 11.84 6.23
CA GLU A 437 -11.50 10.50 6.00
C GLU A 437 -12.10 9.84 4.75
N ASN A 438 -13.37 10.13 4.46
CA ASN A 438 -14.07 9.52 3.33
C ASN A 438 -13.73 10.14 1.98
N GLN A 439 -13.00 11.26 1.93
CA GLN A 439 -12.62 11.89 0.65
C GLN A 439 -11.44 11.19 -0.03
N PHE A 440 -10.76 10.28 0.66
CA PHE A 440 -9.52 9.67 0.19
C PHE A 440 -9.73 8.68 -0.96
N CYS A 441 -10.67 7.74 -0.82
CA CYS A 441 -11.04 6.82 -1.88
C CYS A 441 -12.57 6.83 -2.05
N PRO A 442 -13.10 7.52 -3.06
CA PRO A 442 -14.53 7.73 -3.06
C PRO A 442 -15.41 6.66 -3.71
N PRO A 443 -14.95 5.78 -4.62
CA PRO A 443 -15.65 4.52 -4.85
C PRO A 443 -15.82 3.73 -3.56
N TRP A 444 -14.79 3.71 -2.71
CA TRP A 444 -14.89 3.17 -1.35
C TRP A 444 -15.88 3.95 -0.50
N ARG A 445 -15.89 5.29 -0.54
CA ARG A 445 -16.89 6.15 0.12
C ARG A 445 -18.32 5.78 -0.27
N GLU A 446 -18.62 5.74 -1.56
CA GLU A 446 -19.95 5.43 -2.07
C GLU A 446 -20.39 4.03 -1.62
N ALA A 447 -19.48 3.06 -1.69
CA ALA A 447 -19.73 1.70 -1.22
C ALA A 447 -20.06 1.68 0.28
N ARG A 448 -19.18 2.21 1.14
CA ARG A 448 -19.37 2.16 2.59
C ARG A 448 -20.56 3.01 3.07
N LEU A 449 -20.85 4.13 2.40
CA LEU A 449 -22.00 4.99 2.72
C LEU A 449 -23.33 4.46 2.14
N SER A 450 -23.33 3.36 1.39
CA SER A 450 -24.56 2.70 0.94
C SER A 450 -25.30 1.95 2.05
N VAL A 451 -24.60 1.64 3.14
CA VAL A 451 -25.12 0.95 4.33
C VAL A 451 -24.96 1.85 5.57
N ARG A 452 -25.63 1.49 6.67
CA ARG A 452 -25.38 2.18 7.94
C ARG A 452 -24.02 1.73 8.49
N PRO A 453 -23.22 2.65 9.07
CA PRO A 453 -22.00 2.27 9.75
C PRO A 453 -22.30 1.42 11.00
N GLY A 454 -21.36 0.55 11.36
CA GLY A 454 -21.46 -0.40 12.47
C GLY A 454 -20.67 0.01 13.70
N ILE A 455 -21.08 -0.51 14.87
CA ILE A 455 -20.19 -0.53 16.05
C ILE A 455 -19.00 -1.46 15.76
N THR A 456 -19.30 -2.67 15.28
CA THR A 456 -18.31 -3.61 14.74
C THR A 456 -18.53 -3.84 13.25
N GLY A 457 -17.55 -4.43 12.59
CA GLY A 457 -17.54 -4.62 11.14
C GLY A 457 -16.43 -5.57 10.73
N LEU A 458 -16.44 -5.91 9.43
CA LEU A 458 -15.54 -6.91 8.88
C LEU A 458 -14.07 -6.50 9.01
N TRP A 459 -13.76 -5.22 8.78
CA TRP A 459 -12.41 -4.69 9.00
C TRP A 459 -11.98 -4.79 10.46
N GLN A 460 -12.84 -4.41 11.42
CA GLN A 460 -12.49 -4.45 12.85
C GLN A 460 -12.08 -5.86 13.32
N VAL A 461 -12.71 -6.91 12.78
CA VAL A 461 -12.46 -8.30 13.19
C VAL A 461 -11.36 -9.02 12.38
N ASN A 462 -10.99 -8.50 11.20
CA ASN A 462 -10.05 -9.16 10.29
C ASN A 462 -8.72 -8.43 10.08
N ARG A 463 -8.63 -7.13 10.40
CA ARG A 463 -7.40 -6.35 10.18
C ARG A 463 -6.16 -6.99 10.81
N SER A 464 -5.05 -6.99 10.07
CA SER A 464 -3.77 -7.57 10.50
C SER A 464 -2.96 -6.63 11.39
N ARG A 465 -3.14 -5.31 11.19
CA ARG A 465 -2.29 -4.22 11.74
C ARG A 465 -0.85 -4.24 11.24
N GLU A 466 -0.59 -4.85 10.09
CA GLU A 466 0.72 -4.78 9.44
C GLU A 466 1.02 -3.35 8.94
N ASP A 467 2.26 -2.90 9.16
CA ASP A 467 2.71 -1.57 8.76
C ASP A 467 2.55 -1.33 7.26
N GLY A 468 1.81 -0.28 6.90
CA GLY A 468 1.58 0.12 5.51
C GLY A 468 0.48 -0.65 4.77
N LYS A 469 -0.30 -1.50 5.46
CA LYS A 469 -1.45 -2.22 4.87
C LYS A 469 -2.81 -1.88 5.49
N ASP A 470 -2.87 -1.26 6.67
CA ASP A 470 -4.10 -1.06 7.45
C ASP A 470 -5.19 -0.31 6.65
N PHE A 471 -4.83 0.72 5.88
CA PHE A 471 -5.80 1.46 5.06
C PHE A 471 -6.28 0.67 3.84
N GLN A 472 -5.41 -0.11 3.21
CA GLN A 472 -5.80 -0.96 2.08
C GLN A 472 -6.73 -2.09 2.54
N GLU A 473 -6.43 -2.72 3.68
CA GLU A 473 -7.32 -3.70 4.32
C GLU A 473 -8.65 -3.07 4.74
N TRP A 474 -8.64 -1.82 5.20
CA TRP A 474 -9.87 -1.10 5.51
C TRP A 474 -10.76 -0.95 4.29
N ILE A 475 -10.21 -0.49 3.17
CA ILE A 475 -10.93 -0.40 1.91
C ILE A 475 -11.45 -1.78 1.48
N GLU A 476 -10.59 -2.80 1.52
CA GLU A 476 -10.93 -4.18 1.12
C GLU A 476 -12.09 -4.74 1.91
N TYR A 477 -12.04 -4.69 3.23
CA TYR A 477 -13.07 -5.29 4.07
C TYR A 477 -14.37 -4.47 4.10
N ASP A 478 -14.31 -3.13 3.95
CA ASP A 478 -15.51 -2.32 3.80
C ASP A 478 -16.23 -2.65 2.48
N ILE A 479 -15.49 -2.79 1.37
CA ILE A 479 -16.04 -3.21 0.08
C ILE A 479 -16.60 -4.64 0.19
N GLU A 480 -15.83 -5.59 0.71
CA GLU A 480 -16.25 -6.98 0.84
C GLU A 480 -17.55 -7.10 1.65
N TYR A 481 -17.67 -6.35 2.75
CA TYR A 481 -18.87 -6.32 3.56
C TYR A 481 -20.09 -5.83 2.75
N VAL A 482 -19.93 -4.72 2.03
CA VAL A 482 -21.01 -4.10 1.26
C VAL A 482 -21.47 -4.98 0.09
N GLU A 483 -20.55 -5.69 -0.55
CA GLU A 483 -20.86 -6.63 -1.63
C GLU A 483 -21.55 -7.91 -1.13
N ASN A 484 -21.23 -8.35 0.09
CA ASN A 484 -21.68 -9.64 0.62
C ASN A 484 -22.66 -9.53 1.79
N VAL A 485 -23.19 -8.32 2.04
CA VAL A 485 -24.08 -8.06 3.18
C VAL A 485 -25.21 -9.10 3.26
N SER A 486 -25.30 -9.75 4.43
CA SER A 486 -26.25 -10.81 4.71
C SER A 486 -26.31 -11.08 6.22
N TRP A 487 -27.40 -11.70 6.67
CA TRP A 487 -27.56 -12.17 8.05
C TRP A 487 -26.46 -13.11 8.51
N ARG A 488 -26.05 -14.03 7.64
CA ARG A 488 -24.99 -15.00 7.94
C ARG A 488 -23.66 -14.30 8.17
N LEU A 489 -23.34 -13.30 7.35
CA LEU A 489 -22.13 -12.50 7.51
C LEU A 489 -22.17 -11.68 8.80
N ASP A 490 -23.29 -11.02 9.10
CA ASP A 490 -23.44 -10.23 10.33
C ASP A 490 -23.26 -11.11 11.59
N LEU A 491 -23.89 -12.29 11.64
CA LEU A 491 -23.74 -13.24 12.75
C LEU A 491 -22.30 -13.75 12.88
N TRP A 492 -21.63 -14.04 11.75
CA TRP A 492 -20.23 -14.44 11.75
C TRP A 492 -19.32 -13.34 12.31
N ILE A 493 -19.53 -12.08 11.91
CA ILE A 493 -18.77 -10.93 12.43
C ILE A 493 -18.98 -10.79 13.95
N LEU A 494 -20.22 -10.92 14.43
CA LEU A 494 -20.53 -10.85 15.85
C LEU A 494 -19.87 -11.98 16.66
N ALA A 495 -19.93 -13.22 16.16
CA ALA A 495 -19.29 -14.36 16.79
C ALA A 495 -17.77 -14.17 16.85
N LYS A 496 -17.16 -13.70 15.75
CA LYS A 496 -15.72 -13.40 15.71
C LYS A 496 -15.32 -12.28 16.67
N GLN A 497 -16.13 -11.22 16.76
CA GLN A 497 -15.91 -10.14 17.72
C GLN A 497 -15.98 -10.66 19.17
N ALA A 498 -16.93 -11.53 19.50
CA ALA A 498 -17.03 -12.12 20.84
C ALA A 498 -15.80 -12.97 21.17
N MET A 499 -15.33 -13.80 20.23
CA MET A 499 -14.10 -14.59 20.41
C MET A 499 -12.86 -13.72 20.62
N ASN A 500 -12.72 -12.64 19.85
CA ASN A 500 -11.63 -11.67 19.99
C ASN A 500 -11.63 -11.00 21.38
N ILE A 501 -12.80 -10.71 21.94
CA ILE A 501 -12.94 -10.09 23.28
C ILE A 501 -12.57 -11.08 24.40
N VAL A 502 -12.96 -12.35 24.28
CA VAL A 502 -12.72 -13.40 25.30
C VAL A 502 -11.26 -13.90 25.28
N GLY A 503 -10.44 -13.47 24.31
CA GLY A 503 -9.03 -13.86 24.23
C GLY A 503 -8.81 -15.29 23.73
N LEU A 504 -9.83 -15.91 23.12
CA LEU A 504 -9.78 -17.28 22.58
C LEU A 504 -9.14 -17.34 21.18
N SER A 505 -8.64 -16.23 20.66
CA SER A 505 -8.03 -16.14 19.33
C SER A 505 -6.50 -16.20 19.43
N GLY A 506 -5.97 -17.40 19.64
CA GLY A 506 -4.58 -17.70 19.29
C GLY A 506 -4.48 -18.01 17.79
N ALA A 507 -3.66 -17.24 17.06
CA ALA A 507 -3.22 -17.43 15.67
C ALA A 507 -4.32 -17.63 14.59
N PRO A 508 -4.09 -17.18 13.33
CA PRO A 508 -5.06 -17.40 12.26
C PRO A 508 -5.16 -18.89 11.93
N ALA A 509 -6.27 -19.53 12.32
CA ALA A 509 -6.68 -20.79 11.71
C ALA A 509 -6.95 -20.53 10.23
N ALA A 510 -6.25 -21.28 9.39
CA ALA A 510 -6.40 -21.29 7.95
C ALA A 510 -7.89 -21.41 7.54
N ALA A 511 -8.33 -20.50 6.67
CA ALA A 511 -9.28 -20.62 5.56
C ALA A 511 -10.49 -21.61 5.58
N GLU A 512 -10.89 -22.20 6.71
CA GLU A 512 -12.02 -23.13 6.80
C GLU A 512 -13.12 -22.51 7.66
N GLY A 513 -14.03 -21.76 7.03
CA GLY A 513 -15.22 -21.23 7.71
C GLY A 513 -15.73 -19.88 7.25
N LYS A 514 -15.01 -19.17 6.37
CA LYS A 514 -15.58 -18.00 5.67
C LYS A 514 -16.74 -18.51 4.79
N PRO A 515 -17.96 -17.96 4.91
CA PRO A 515 -19.01 -18.28 3.94
C PRO A 515 -18.48 -17.92 2.55
N ALA A 516 -18.46 -18.89 1.64
CA ALA A 516 -17.99 -18.67 0.28
C ALA A 516 -18.75 -17.47 -0.32
N PRO A 517 -18.05 -16.51 -0.96
CA PRO A 517 -18.73 -15.46 -1.70
C PRO A 517 -19.65 -16.14 -2.72
N ALA A 518 -20.89 -15.64 -2.84
CA ALA A 518 -21.80 -16.17 -3.85
C ALA A 518 -21.13 -16.04 -5.22
N THR A 519 -21.05 -17.15 -5.96
CA THR A 519 -20.45 -17.22 -7.29
C THR A 519 -20.98 -16.06 -8.13
N PRO A 520 -20.11 -15.25 -8.77
CA PRO A 520 -20.59 -14.18 -9.63
C PRO A 520 -21.46 -14.79 -10.72
N VAL A 521 -22.73 -14.38 -10.76
CA VAL A 521 -23.62 -14.67 -11.88
C VAL A 521 -22.91 -14.15 -13.13
N ALA A 522 -22.59 -15.07 -14.05
CA ALA A 522 -21.94 -14.75 -15.32
C ALA A 522 -22.63 -13.56 -15.98
N ALA A 523 -21.85 -12.62 -16.50
CA ALA A 523 -22.39 -11.53 -17.29
C ALA A 523 -23.29 -12.11 -18.39
N PRO A 524 -24.50 -11.59 -18.61
CA PRO A 524 -25.33 -12.04 -19.72
C PRO A 524 -24.55 -11.82 -21.02
N ALA A 525 -24.48 -12.87 -21.85
CA ALA A 525 -23.84 -12.81 -23.15
C ALA A 525 -24.39 -11.60 -23.95
N PRO A 526 -23.54 -10.90 -24.72
CA PRO A 526 -24.00 -9.81 -25.57
C PRO A 526 -25.05 -10.38 -26.53
N ARG A 527 -26.25 -9.78 -26.52
CA ARG A 527 -27.28 -10.06 -27.52
C ARG A 527 -26.69 -9.71 -28.88
N GLU A 528 -26.56 -10.71 -29.75
CA GLU A 528 -26.28 -10.49 -31.17
C GLU A 528 -27.31 -9.50 -31.71
N ALA A 529 -26.81 -8.37 -32.20
CA ALA A 529 -27.61 -7.48 -33.01
C ALA A 529 -27.91 -8.21 -34.32
N ALA A 530 -29.14 -8.73 -34.43
CA ALA A 530 -29.69 -9.20 -35.68
C ALA A 530 -29.59 -8.06 -36.71
N GLY A 531 -28.86 -8.34 -37.79
CA GLY A 531 -28.66 -7.42 -38.89
C GLY A 531 -29.97 -6.95 -39.50
N ARG A 532 -30.02 -5.66 -39.81
CA ARG A 532 -30.75 -5.11 -40.95
C ARG A 532 -29.75 -4.31 -41.76
N GLY A 533 -29.55 -4.70 -43.02
CA GLY A 533 -28.67 -4.05 -43.99
C GLY A 533 -27.56 -4.97 -44.42
#